data_AF-A0A0J8IQT8-F1
#
_entry.id   AF-A0A0J8IQT8-F1
#
_cell.length_a   1.000
_cell.length_b   1.000
_cell.length_c   1.000
_cell.angle_alpha   90.00
_cell.angle_beta   90.00
_cell.angle_gamma   90.00
#
_symmetry.space_group_name_H-M   'P 1'
#
loop_
_entity.id
_entity.type
_entity.pdbx_description
1 polymer ?
#
loop_
_entity_poly.entity_id
_entity_poly.type
_entity_poly.pdbx_seq_one_letter_code
_entity_poly.pdbx_strand_id
1 'polypeptide(L)'
;MPSALCRQPDEKIVVAGNISDATPKGLVCRFDVAGKADEGFADKGVYVLGNLHVGAMSIRADSTIALVGAGTRQEESKCLFLVKRDGLGKPDPTFNKGQMLQVCVAVA
;
A
#
# COMPACT_ATOMS: atom_id res chain seq x y z
N MET A 1 -7.88 8.55 6.44
CA MET A 1 -8.51 9.07 5.21
C MET A 1 -8.04 8.24 4.01
N PRO A 2 -8.93 7.88 3.06
CA PRO A 2 -8.53 7.25 1.80
C PRO A 2 -7.67 8.24 0.99
N SER A 3 -6.59 7.74 0.37
CA SER A 3 -5.65 8.53 -0.43
C SER A 3 -5.74 8.24 -1.92
N ALA A 4 -6.19 7.04 -2.31
CA ALA A 4 -6.36 6.67 -3.70
C ALA A 4 -7.42 5.56 -3.87
N LEU A 5 -8.09 5.57 -5.02
CA LEU A 5 -9.01 4.51 -5.46
C LEU A 5 -8.71 4.19 -6.93
N CYS A 6 -8.59 2.92 -7.27
CA CYS A 6 -8.32 2.48 -8.63
C CYS A 6 -8.99 1.12 -8.92
N ARG A 7 -9.36 0.88 -10.17
CA ARG A 7 -9.93 -0.40 -10.62
C ARG A 7 -8.83 -1.27 -11.22
N GLN A 8 -8.79 -2.54 -10.84
CA GLN A 8 -7.93 -3.54 -11.47
C GLN A 8 -8.52 -4.04 -12.79
N PRO A 9 -7.69 -4.67 -13.67
CA PRO A 9 -8.17 -5.29 -14.91
C PRO A 9 -9.26 -6.35 -14.73
N ASP A 10 -9.40 -6.94 -13.53
CA ASP A 10 -10.46 -7.89 -13.19
C ASP A 10 -11.75 -7.21 -12.66
N GLU A 11 -11.86 -5.89 -12.86
CA GLU A 11 -12.95 -5.02 -12.44
C GLU A 11 -13.10 -4.85 -10.91
N LYS A 12 -12.25 -5.49 -10.10
CA LYS A 12 -12.23 -5.24 -8.65
C LYS A 12 -11.66 -3.87 -8.31
N ILE A 13 -12.10 -3.33 -7.19
CA ILE A 13 -11.75 -1.98 -6.73
C ILE A 13 -10.71 -2.10 -5.64
N VAL A 14 -9.57 -1.44 -5.81
CA VAL A 14 -8.53 -1.32 -4.80
C VAL A 14 -8.55 0.09 -4.23
N VAL A 15 -8.56 0.19 -2.91
CA VAL A 15 -8.54 1.46 -2.18
C VAL A 15 -7.30 1.49 -1.31
N ALA A 16 -6.52 2.54 -1.42
CA ALA A 16 -5.42 2.83 -0.51
C ALA A 16 -5.78 4.00 0.40
N GLY A 17 -5.31 3.96 1.63
CA GLY A 17 -5.59 5.00 2.59
C GLY A 17 -4.80 4.85 3.87
N ASN A 18 -5.19 5.67 4.83
CA ASN A 18 -4.55 5.76 6.13
C ASN A 18 -5.62 5.66 7.21
N ILE A 19 -5.39 4.87 8.25
CA ILE A 19 -6.17 4.93 9.50
C ILE A 19 -5.38 5.74 10.49
N SER A 20 -6.06 6.66 11.17
CA SER A 20 -5.49 7.53 12.18
C SER A 20 -5.89 7.00 13.55
N ASP A 21 -5.02 6.18 14.14
CA ASP A 21 -5.00 5.94 15.59
C ASP A 21 -3.83 6.73 16.21
N ALA A 22 -3.33 6.34 17.39
CA ALA A 22 -2.12 6.92 18.00
C ALA A 22 -0.88 6.89 17.08
N THR A 23 -0.86 6.04 16.05
CA THR A 23 0.13 6.07 14.98
C THR A 23 -0.55 5.83 13.63
N PRO A 24 -0.36 6.71 12.62
CA PRO A 24 -0.96 6.53 11.31
C PRO A 24 -0.51 5.21 10.66
N LYS A 25 -1.48 4.41 10.21
CA LYS A 25 -1.22 3.17 9.48
C LYS A 25 -1.73 3.24 8.06
N GLY A 26 -0.84 2.98 7.12
CA GLY A 26 -1.17 2.81 5.71
C GLY A 26 -1.85 1.47 5.48
N LEU A 27 -2.92 1.47 4.70
CA LEU A 27 -3.65 0.27 4.31
C LEU A 27 -3.97 0.27 2.83
N VAL A 28 -4.17 -0.93 2.31
CA VAL A 28 -4.76 -1.19 1.01
C VAL A 28 -5.83 -2.26 1.18
N CYS A 29 -7.04 -1.97 0.75
CA CYS A 29 -8.14 -2.92 0.73
C CYS A 29 -8.57 -3.20 -0.71
N ARG A 30 -9.10 -4.39 -0.97
CA ARG A 30 -9.75 -4.71 -2.24
C ARG A 30 -11.20 -5.12 -2.03
N PHE A 31 -12.06 -4.66 -2.93
CA PHE A 31 -13.49 -4.95 -2.97
C PHE A 31 -13.86 -5.53 -4.34
N ASP A 32 -14.86 -6.39 -4.37
CA ASP A 32 -15.49 -6.84 -5.60
C ASP A 32 -16.37 -5.75 -6.23
N VAL A 33 -16.93 -6.07 -7.40
CA VAL A 33 -17.82 -5.16 -8.16
C VAL A 33 -19.13 -4.83 -7.44
N ALA A 34 -19.51 -5.62 -6.43
CA ALA A 34 -20.68 -5.38 -5.59
C ALA A 34 -20.31 -4.61 -4.30
N GLY A 35 -19.04 -4.26 -4.11
CA GLY A 35 -18.54 -3.55 -2.94
C GLY A 35 -18.25 -4.43 -1.72
N LYS A 36 -18.29 -5.76 -1.85
CA LYS A 36 -17.91 -6.68 -0.77
C LYS A 36 -16.38 -6.81 -0.70
N ALA A 37 -15.83 -6.94 0.51
CA ALA A 37 -14.41 -7.22 0.69
C ALA A 37 -13.98 -8.50 -0.03
N ASP A 38 -12.87 -8.44 -0.76
CA ASP A 38 -12.28 -9.60 -1.43
C ASP A 38 -11.30 -10.31 -0.51
N GLU A 39 -11.77 -11.36 0.17
CA GLU A 39 -10.97 -12.13 1.14
C GLU A 39 -9.73 -12.80 0.52
N GLY A 40 -9.66 -12.93 -0.81
CA GLY A 40 -8.50 -13.48 -1.52
C GLY A 40 -7.36 -12.48 -1.72
N PHE A 41 -7.54 -11.21 -1.35
CA PHE A 41 -6.50 -10.19 -1.43
C PHE A 41 -5.72 -10.10 -0.11
N ALA A 42 -4.38 -10.15 -0.20
CA ALA A 42 -3.46 -10.03 0.92
C ALA A 42 -3.87 -10.89 2.13
N ASP A 43 -4.05 -10.29 3.31
CA ASP A 43 -4.61 -10.96 4.48
C ASP A 43 -6.08 -10.58 4.64
N LYS A 44 -6.98 -11.49 4.22
CA LYS A 44 -8.44 -11.34 4.34
C LYS A 44 -9.00 -10.03 3.78
N GLY A 45 -8.48 -9.60 2.62
CA GLY A 45 -8.91 -8.40 1.93
C GLY A 45 -8.14 -7.13 2.29
N VAL A 46 -7.17 -7.21 3.20
CA VAL A 46 -6.43 -6.04 3.68
C VAL A 46 -4.93 -6.29 3.66
N TYR A 47 -4.18 -5.30 3.16
CA TYR A 47 -2.75 -5.19 3.32
C TYR A 47 -2.42 -3.99 4.21
N VAL A 48 -1.63 -4.20 5.25
CA VAL A 48 -1.20 -3.15 6.20
C VAL A 48 0.28 -2.83 5.97
N LEU A 49 0.60 -1.57 5.70
CA LEU A 49 1.97 -1.08 5.46
C LEU A 49 2.74 -0.75 6.75
N GLY A 50 2.12 -0.90 7.92
CA GLY A 50 2.68 -0.50 9.21
C GLY A 50 2.58 1.01 9.42
N ASN A 51 3.51 1.59 10.19
CA ASN A 51 3.52 3.01 10.59
C ASN A 51 3.99 3.94 9.46
N LEU A 52 3.35 3.83 8.30
CA LEU A 52 3.69 4.57 7.09
C LEU A 52 2.42 5.18 6.50
N HIS A 53 2.51 6.42 6.05
CA HIS A 53 1.41 7.11 5.38
C HIS A 53 1.48 6.86 3.87
N VAL A 54 0.43 6.26 3.29
CA VAL A 54 0.30 6.09 1.84
C VAL A 54 -0.06 7.44 1.20
N GLY A 55 0.83 7.94 0.35
CA GLY A 55 0.65 9.17 -0.41
C GLY A 55 0.01 8.95 -1.78
N ALA A 56 0.38 7.87 -2.47
CA ALA A 56 -0.18 7.55 -3.78
C ALA A 56 -0.15 6.03 -4.08
N MET A 57 -1.00 5.63 -5.01
CA MET A 57 -1.10 4.27 -5.54
C MET A 57 -1.20 4.31 -7.06
N SER A 58 -0.59 3.34 -7.73
CA SER A 58 -0.78 3.09 -9.17
C SER A 58 -1.02 1.60 -9.40
N ILE A 59 -1.86 1.28 -10.38
CA ILE A 59 -2.13 -0.08 -10.84
C ILE A 59 -1.78 -0.17 -12.32
N ARG A 60 -1.04 -1.21 -12.72
CA ARG A 60 -0.69 -1.49 -14.12
C ARG A 60 -1.63 -2.51 -14.74
N ALA A 61 -1.57 -2.64 -16.07
CA ALA A 61 -2.38 -3.59 -16.84
C ALA A 61 -2.12 -5.08 -16.48
N ASP A 62 -0.98 -5.39 -15.87
CA ASP A 62 -0.65 -6.71 -15.32
C ASP A 62 -1.19 -6.93 -13.89
N SER A 63 -2.10 -6.05 -13.45
CA SER A 63 -2.67 -5.99 -12.10
C SER A 63 -1.67 -5.64 -10.99
N THR A 64 -0.40 -5.38 -11.28
CA THR A 64 0.58 -5.01 -10.24
C THR A 64 0.24 -3.65 -9.63
N ILE A 65 0.47 -3.55 -8.32
CA ILE A 65 0.14 -2.38 -7.50
C ILE A 65 1.46 -1.78 -7.02
N ALA A 66 1.68 -0.50 -7.30
CA ALA A 66 2.79 0.28 -6.73
C ALA A 66 2.24 1.28 -5.72
N LEU A 67 2.87 1.37 -4.55
CA LEU A 67 2.51 2.28 -3.48
C LEU A 67 3.72 3.09 -3.07
N VAL A 68 3.50 4.38 -2.87
CA VAL A 68 4.50 5.31 -2.36
C VAL A 68 3.92 6.12 -1.21
N GLY A 69 4.81 6.62 -0.37
CA GLY A 69 4.42 7.47 0.72
C GLY A 69 5.60 7.83 1.61
N ALA A 70 5.28 8.26 2.82
CA ALA A 70 6.26 8.72 3.78
C ALA A 70 5.94 8.21 5.19
N GLY A 71 6.95 8.16 6.04
CA GLY A 71 6.77 7.93 7.46
C GLY A 71 8.04 8.24 8.23
N THR A 72 8.04 7.96 9.52
CA THR A 72 9.19 8.15 10.40
C THR A 72 9.83 6.80 10.71
N ARG A 73 11.16 6.74 10.68
CA ARG A 73 11.94 5.57 11.09
C ARG A 73 12.87 6.01 12.21
N GLN A 74 12.53 5.67 13.45
CA GLN A 74 13.12 6.27 14.66
C GLN A 74 12.74 7.76 14.79
N GLU A 75 12.85 8.33 15.99
CA GLU A 75 12.21 9.62 16.32
C GLU A 75 12.70 10.80 15.46
N GLU A 76 13.84 10.68 14.79
CA GLU A 76 14.49 11.79 14.07
C GLU A 76 14.68 11.58 12.56
N SER A 77 14.19 10.50 11.94
CA SER A 77 14.35 10.33 10.48
C SER A 77 13.02 10.28 9.74
N LYS A 78 12.91 11.11 8.69
CA LYS A 78 11.81 11.05 7.72
C LYS A 78 12.22 10.17 6.56
N CYS A 79 11.37 9.23 6.19
CA CYS A 79 11.61 8.29 5.11
C CYS A 79 10.52 8.37 4.06
N LEU A 80 10.92 8.29 2.80
CA LEU A 80 10.05 7.88 1.72
C LEU A 80 10.09 6.35 1.60
N PHE A 81 9.00 5.76 1.14
CA PHE A 81 8.96 4.35 0.80
C PHE A 81 8.40 4.11 -0.60
N LEU A 82 8.81 2.97 -1.16
CA LEU A 82 8.26 2.41 -2.39
C LEU A 82 8.09 0.90 -2.20
N VAL A 83 6.89 0.40 -2.44
CA VAL A 83 6.58 -1.02 -2.43
C VAL A 83 5.79 -1.41 -3.68
N LYS A 84 6.08 -2.59 -4.21
CA LYS A 84 5.34 -3.19 -5.32
C LYS A 84 4.72 -4.51 -4.87
N ARG A 85 3.46 -4.71 -5.24
CA ARG A 85 2.66 -5.90 -4.97
C ARG A 85 2.08 -6.45 -6.26
N ASP A 86 1.78 -7.75 -6.27
CA ASP A 86 1.01 -8.35 -7.35
C ASP A 86 -0.49 -7.97 -7.26
N GLY A 87 -1.27 -8.48 -8.20
CA GLY A 87 -2.71 -8.23 -8.24
C GLY A 87 -3.45 -8.71 -6.99
N LEU A 88 -2.94 -9.69 -6.27
CA LEU A 88 -3.53 -10.24 -5.04
C LEU A 88 -2.91 -9.64 -3.77
N GLY A 89 -2.11 -8.57 -3.88
CA GLY A 89 -1.52 -7.88 -2.72
C GLY A 89 -0.29 -8.58 -2.13
N LYS A 90 0.22 -9.64 -2.78
CA LYS A 90 1.45 -10.33 -2.35
C LYS A 90 2.69 -9.53 -2.77
N PRO A 91 3.80 -9.63 -2.03
CA PRO A 91 5.06 -9.01 -2.44
C PRO A 91 5.49 -9.45 -3.84
N ASP A 92 5.92 -8.52 -4.69
CA ASP A 92 6.51 -8.85 -5.99
C ASP A 92 8.01 -9.17 -5.79
N PRO A 93 8.44 -10.45 -5.91
CA PRO A 93 9.82 -10.84 -5.63
C PRO A 93 10.82 -10.26 -6.66
N THR A 94 10.35 -9.85 -7.84
CA THR A 94 11.20 -9.25 -8.87
C THR A 94 11.54 -7.79 -8.58
N PHE A 95 10.84 -7.18 -7.62
CA PHE A 95 10.99 -5.78 -7.24
C PHE A 95 11.57 -5.67 -5.84
N ASN A 96 12.82 -5.21 -5.71
CA ASN A 96 13.54 -5.12 -4.43
C ASN A 96 13.49 -6.41 -3.60
N LYS A 97 13.48 -7.59 -4.26
CA LYS A 97 13.37 -8.90 -3.60
C LYS A 97 12.08 -9.04 -2.77
N GLY A 98 10.99 -8.41 -3.20
CA GLY A 98 9.72 -8.38 -2.46
C GLY A 98 9.74 -7.50 -1.22
N GLN A 99 10.80 -6.72 -1.00
CA GLN A 99 10.92 -5.84 0.15
C GLN A 99 10.52 -4.41 -0.21
N MET A 100 10.06 -3.68 0.80
CA MET A 100 9.89 -2.25 0.71
C MET A 100 11.26 -1.58 0.60
N LEU A 101 11.42 -0.67 -0.36
CA LEU A 101 12.54 0.25 -0.38
C LEU A 101 12.21 1.45 0.51
N GLN A 102 13.14 1.85 1.36
CA GLN A 102 13.05 3.06 2.16
C GLN A 102 14.25 3.95 1.91
N VAL A 103 14.00 5.24 1.71
CA VAL A 103 15.03 6.27 1.59
C VAL A 103 14.79 7.28 2.70
N CYS A 104 15.72 7.35 3.65
CA CYS A 104 15.57 8.12 4.87
C CYS A 104 16.56 9.29 4.91
N VAL A 105 16.12 10.40 5.50
CA VAL A 105 16.96 11.57 5.78
C VAL A 105 16.80 11.91 7.26
N ALA A 106 17.92 12.16 7.94
CA ALA A 106 17.92 12.68 9.30
C ALA A 106 17.31 14.08 9.31
N VAL A 107 16.46 14.34 10.29
CA VAL A 107 15.91 15.66 10.56
C VAL A 107 16.76 16.24 11.69
N ALA A 108 17.44 17.35 11.40
CA ALA A 108 18.23 18.09 12.38
C ALA A 108 17.34 18.86 13.38
#